data_AF-A0A7W0QVZ2-F1
#
_entry.id   AF-A0A7W0QVZ2-F1
#
_cell.length_a   1.000
_cell.length_b   1.000
_cell.length_c   1.000
_cell.angle_alpha   90.00
_cell.angle_beta   90.00
_cell.angle_gamma   90.00
#
_symmetry.space_group_name_H-M   'P 1'
#
loop_
_entity.id
_entity.type
_entity.pdbx_description
1 polymer ?
#
loop_
_entity_poly.entity_id
_entity_poly.type
_entity_poly.pdbx_seq_one_letter_code
_entity_poly.pdbx_strand_id
1 'polypeptide(L)'
;MARPSGDDPGLPIKWHPVSNGEFVPPAPTALVREATRQSLMALDERARRLGLSRRQFLLSACGSATMLAVLSACSSDEARQERRRPGGTYDVPDEATTEPEAAGEVIGGDELIFDVQTHLLEFPAGAPASVVPAFPQSDCGEDPPECYRRPTFLDLMFLESDTSAIVLSAIPFPGDLLSSEVMAETIRIGEELCGDGRVFMQAQTNPSAAPVAQLRESMAQVAEDFPITAWKVYCHAGGPGWFLDDHDPDAPQVGDAFLTRAEELDVPVVAVHKGFTAIGGTVPDAQRFSDPIDVGPAAAAHPDLDIVVYHSGFDVGPAEGPYGEDHDYGVDRLIRSVRAAGIQPGGNVHAELGSTWRFLMSRPDEAAHVIGKLLTHFGDENILWGTDSIWYGSP
;
A
#
# COMPACT_ATOMS: atom_id res chain seq x y z
N MET A 1 21.13 8.46 22.25
CA MET A 1 20.44 9.76 22.02
C MET A 1 20.07 10.35 23.36
N ALA A 2 20.39 11.61 23.61
CA ALA A 2 19.89 12.31 24.81
C ALA A 2 18.36 12.37 24.74
N ARG A 3 17.67 12.14 25.86
CA ARG A 3 16.20 12.32 25.94
C ARG A 3 15.89 13.75 25.49
N PRO A 4 14.95 13.97 24.55
CA PRO A 4 14.46 15.31 24.26
C PRO A 4 13.99 15.96 25.57
N SER A 5 14.38 17.20 25.83
CA SER A 5 13.74 17.98 26.89
C SER A 5 12.24 18.06 26.59
N GLY A 6 11.38 18.07 27.61
CA GLY A 6 9.91 18.06 27.43
C GLY A 6 9.33 19.15 26.50
N ASP A 7 10.15 20.15 26.14
CA ASP A 7 9.82 21.25 25.25
C ASP A 7 10.10 21.02 23.75
N ASP A 8 10.89 20.00 23.35
CA ASP A 8 11.13 19.70 21.92
C ASP A 8 10.37 18.43 21.51
N PRO A 9 9.26 18.54 20.77
CA PRO A 9 8.49 17.38 20.30
C PRO A 9 9.22 16.56 19.22
N GLY A 10 10.39 17.01 18.76
CA GLY A 10 11.06 16.47 17.58
C GLY A 10 10.65 17.22 16.31
N LEU A 11 11.29 16.86 15.19
CA LEU A 11 10.94 17.41 13.89
C LEU A 11 9.51 16.99 13.49
N PRO A 12 8.70 17.89 12.88
CA PRO A 12 7.36 17.55 12.39
C PRO A 12 7.34 16.32 11.47
N ILE A 13 8.30 16.19 10.57
CA ILE A 13 8.42 15.06 9.63
C ILE A 13 9.65 14.22 9.99
N LYS A 14 9.46 12.91 10.21
CA LYS A 14 10.55 11.97 10.51
C LYS A 14 11.10 11.37 9.22
N TRP A 15 12.27 11.82 8.78
CA TRP A 15 12.96 11.25 7.60
C TRP A 15 14.31 10.59 7.92
N HIS A 16 14.64 10.45 9.21
CA HIS A 16 15.80 9.67 9.62
C HIS A 16 15.47 8.19 9.60
N PRO A 17 16.44 7.32 9.24
CA PRO A 17 16.35 5.90 9.55
C PRO A 17 16.05 5.72 11.04
N VAL A 18 14.91 5.11 11.34
CA VAL A 18 14.48 4.79 12.71
C VAL A 18 14.82 3.33 13.01
N SER A 19 15.15 3.07 14.27
CA SER A 19 15.34 1.71 14.79
C SER A 19 14.16 1.37 15.67
N ASN A 20 13.69 0.12 15.57
CA ASN A 20 12.77 -0.48 16.52
C ASN A 20 13.47 -0.97 17.81
N GLY A 21 14.79 -0.77 17.94
CA GLY A 21 15.59 -1.21 19.08
C GLY A 21 16.38 -2.50 18.85
N GLU A 22 16.13 -3.22 17.75
CA GLU A 22 16.77 -4.52 17.49
C GLU A 22 18.02 -4.42 16.59
N PHE A 23 18.14 -3.34 15.81
CA PHE A 23 19.27 -3.13 14.92
C PHE A 23 19.73 -1.67 14.94
N VAL A 24 21.01 -1.47 14.62
CA VAL A 24 21.53 -0.12 14.38
C VAL A 24 21.00 0.33 13.02
N PRO A 25 20.21 1.41 12.95
CA PRO A 25 19.63 1.82 11.69
C PRO A 25 20.74 2.26 10.74
N PRO A 26 20.57 2.10 9.42
CA PRO A 26 21.57 2.52 8.46
C PRO A 26 21.91 4.00 8.65
N ALA A 27 23.16 4.37 8.34
CA ALA A 27 23.57 5.76 8.46
C ALA A 27 22.69 6.64 7.55
N PRO A 28 22.24 7.82 8.02
CA PRO A 28 21.47 8.74 7.20
C PRO A 28 22.28 9.17 5.98
N THR A 29 21.63 9.36 4.82
CA THR A 29 22.28 9.81 3.58
C THR A 29 22.83 11.23 3.70
N ALA A 30 23.64 11.67 2.73
CA ALA A 30 24.14 13.05 2.69
C ALA A 30 22.99 14.06 2.62
N LEU A 31 22.00 13.81 1.75
CA LEU A 31 20.76 14.57 1.67
C LEU A 31 20.04 14.67 3.01
N VAL A 32 19.77 13.54 3.69
CA VAL A 32 19.04 13.54 4.97
C VAL A 32 19.79 14.35 6.04
N ARG A 33 21.12 14.23 6.10
CA ARG A 33 21.93 15.02 7.06
C ARG A 33 21.83 16.52 6.76
N GLU A 34 21.92 16.91 5.50
CA GLU A 34 21.88 18.31 5.10
C GLU A 34 20.49 18.92 5.25
N ALA A 35 19.44 18.23 4.81
CA ALA A 35 18.05 18.64 4.99
C ALA A 35 17.69 18.80 6.47
N THR A 36 18.18 17.90 7.34
CA THR A 36 18.00 18.01 8.80
C THR A 36 18.67 19.25 9.36
N ARG A 37 19.94 19.49 8.99
CA ARG A 37 20.69 20.65 9.45
C ARG A 37 20.02 21.96 9.04
N GLN A 38 19.60 22.07 7.78
CA GLN A 38 18.92 23.26 7.27
C GLN A 38 17.52 23.43 7.85
N SER A 39 16.78 22.34 8.06
CA SER A 39 15.43 22.39 8.65
C SER A 39 15.48 22.93 10.07
N LEU A 40 16.41 22.44 10.91
CA LEU A 40 16.55 22.94 12.28
C LEU A 40 16.81 24.46 12.31
N MET A 41 17.65 24.97 11.41
CA MET A 41 17.94 26.41 11.29
C MET A 41 16.71 27.19 10.82
N ALA A 42 16.03 26.72 9.78
CA ALA A 42 14.86 27.38 9.21
C ALA A 42 13.69 27.42 10.20
N LEU A 43 13.43 26.31 10.91
CA LEU A 43 12.40 26.22 11.94
C LEU A 43 12.64 27.23 13.08
N ASP A 44 13.89 27.34 13.57
CA ASP A 44 14.24 28.29 14.63
C ASP A 44 14.16 29.76 14.17
N GLU A 45 14.49 30.04 12.91
CA GLU A 45 14.33 31.38 12.33
C GLU A 45 12.86 31.77 12.21
N ARG A 46 12.02 30.89 11.65
CA ARG A 46 10.60 31.15 11.40
C ARG A 46 9.80 31.24 12.70
N ALA A 47 10.06 30.36 13.68
CA ALA A 47 9.47 30.46 15.01
C ALA A 47 9.75 31.83 15.67
N ARG A 48 11.00 32.29 15.62
CA ARG A 48 11.39 33.63 16.13
C ARG A 48 10.72 34.77 15.37
N ARG A 49 10.63 34.66 14.04
CA ARG A 49 9.99 35.68 13.19
C ARG A 49 8.52 35.86 13.52
N LEU A 50 7.81 34.78 13.84
CA LEU A 50 6.38 34.78 14.19
C LEU A 50 6.12 35.04 15.68
N GLY A 51 7.16 35.11 16.52
CA GLY A 51 7.01 35.25 17.96
C GLY A 51 6.40 34.01 18.64
N LEU A 52 6.48 32.84 18.01
CA LEU A 52 5.99 31.57 18.54
C LEU A 52 7.11 30.84 19.31
N SER A 53 6.74 30.04 20.31
CA SER A 53 7.69 29.08 20.87
C SER A 53 8.08 28.04 19.81
N ARG A 54 9.30 27.49 19.91
CA ARG A 54 9.76 26.42 19.02
C ARG A 54 8.76 25.26 19.00
N ARG A 55 8.27 24.83 20.17
CA ARG A 55 7.24 23.78 20.29
C ARG A 55 5.97 24.10 19.50
N GLN A 56 5.42 25.31 19.65
CA GLN A 56 4.21 25.72 18.93
C GLN A 56 4.43 25.71 17.42
N PHE A 57 5.57 26.18 16.95
CA PHE A 57 5.88 26.20 15.52
C PHE A 57 6.07 24.79 14.95
N LEU A 58 6.78 23.91 15.67
CA LEU A 58 6.98 22.51 15.27
C LEU A 58 5.67 21.71 15.20
N LEU A 59 4.66 22.07 15.99
CA LEU A 59 3.34 21.45 15.99
C LEU A 59 2.35 22.13 15.02
N SER A 60 2.82 23.03 14.16
CA SER A 60 1.98 23.76 13.19
C SER A 60 2.21 23.31 11.76
N ALA A 61 1.22 23.51 10.88
CA ALA A 61 1.35 23.28 9.44
C ALA A 61 2.53 24.06 8.83
N CYS A 62 2.79 25.29 9.31
CA CYS A 62 3.94 26.08 8.87
C CYS A 62 5.27 25.38 9.16
N GLY A 63 5.36 24.63 10.26
CA GLY A 63 6.52 23.81 10.61
C GLY A 63 6.75 22.69 9.60
N SER A 64 5.70 21.95 9.23
CA SER A 64 5.75 20.92 8.19
C SER A 64 6.08 21.49 6.82
N ALA A 65 5.43 22.59 6.41
CA ALA A 65 5.73 23.31 5.17
C ALA A 65 7.20 23.76 5.10
N THR A 66 7.74 24.29 6.20
CA THR A 66 9.16 24.66 6.28
C THR A 66 10.07 23.46 6.02
N MET A 67 9.77 22.30 6.59
CA MET A 67 10.56 21.09 6.39
C MET A 67 10.50 20.58 4.94
N LEU A 68 9.30 20.56 4.32
CA LEU A 68 9.13 20.13 2.93
C LEU A 68 9.85 21.08 1.96
N ALA A 69 9.75 22.40 2.18
CA ALA A 69 10.47 23.40 1.39
C ALA A 69 12.00 23.18 1.45
N VAL A 70 12.53 22.95 2.66
CA VAL A 70 13.97 22.68 2.85
C VAL A 70 14.39 21.37 2.19
N LEU A 71 13.59 20.30 2.32
CA LEU A 71 13.89 19.02 1.68
C LEU A 71 13.92 19.16 0.16
N SER A 72 12.94 19.87 -0.41
CA SER A 72 12.85 20.15 -1.85
C SER A 72 14.07 20.92 -2.37
N ALA A 73 14.48 21.96 -1.63
CA ALA A 73 15.69 22.74 -1.95
C ALA A 73 16.97 21.89 -1.88
N CYS A 74 17.14 21.11 -0.80
CA CYS A 74 18.31 20.27 -0.61
C CYS A 74 18.41 19.17 -1.69
N SER A 75 17.29 18.53 -2.03
CA SER A 75 17.20 17.53 -3.10
C SER A 75 17.56 18.13 -4.46
N SER A 76 17.05 19.34 -4.74
CA SER A 76 17.35 20.07 -5.97
C SER A 76 18.83 20.45 -6.09
N ASP A 77 19.47 20.85 -4.99
CA ASP A 77 20.88 21.18 -4.97
C ASP A 77 21.78 19.95 -5.15
N GLU A 78 21.44 18.83 -4.51
CA GLU A 78 22.14 17.55 -4.72
C GLU A 78 22.03 17.09 -6.18
N ALA A 79 20.81 17.09 -6.74
CA ALA A 79 20.58 16.74 -8.13
C ALA A 79 21.38 17.63 -9.10
N ARG A 80 21.46 18.95 -8.84
CA ARG A 80 22.24 19.89 -9.65
C ARG A 80 23.74 19.61 -9.58
N GLN A 81 24.28 19.29 -8.41
CA GLN A 81 25.69 18.92 -8.24
C GLN A 81 26.02 17.64 -9.02
N GLU A 82 25.10 16.70 -9.04
CA GLU A 82 25.22 15.43 -9.76
C GLU A 82 24.82 15.52 -11.24
N ARG A 83 24.42 16.71 -11.72
CA ARG A 83 23.95 16.96 -13.10
C ARG A 83 22.77 16.08 -13.53
N ARG A 84 21.91 15.74 -12.57
CA ARG A 84 20.63 15.06 -12.80
C ARG A 84 19.46 16.00 -12.49
N ARG A 85 18.24 15.52 -12.73
CA ARG A 85 17.01 16.13 -12.22
C ARG A 85 16.54 15.30 -11.02
N PRO A 86 15.94 15.92 -9.99
CA PRO A 86 15.31 15.16 -8.92
C PRO A 86 14.10 14.40 -9.48
N GLY A 87 13.85 13.18 -8.99
CA GLY A 87 12.66 12.41 -9.35
C GLY A 87 11.32 13.02 -8.89
N GLY A 88 11.35 13.97 -7.96
CA GLY A 88 10.16 14.69 -7.48
C GLY A 88 10.51 15.96 -6.71
N THR A 89 9.50 16.79 -6.45
CA THR A 89 9.62 18.04 -5.70
C THR A 89 8.32 18.31 -4.95
N TYR A 90 8.39 19.10 -3.88
CA TYR A 90 7.22 19.71 -3.25
C TYR A 90 7.19 21.18 -3.67
N ASP A 91 6.03 21.62 -4.19
CA ASP A 91 5.78 23.04 -4.45
C ASP A 91 5.24 23.70 -3.19
N VAL A 92 6.15 24.27 -2.40
CA VAL A 92 5.81 24.96 -1.15
C VAL A 92 6.15 26.44 -1.31
N PRO A 93 5.14 27.32 -1.48
CA PRO A 93 5.35 28.76 -1.48
C PRO A 93 6.01 29.22 -0.18
N ASP A 94 6.87 30.23 -0.26
CA ASP A 94 7.56 30.79 0.91
C ASP A 94 6.56 31.25 1.98
N GLU A 95 5.40 31.77 1.55
CA GLU A 95 4.31 32.21 2.42
C GLU A 95 3.79 31.07 3.31
N ALA A 96 3.71 29.83 2.82
CA ALA A 96 3.28 28.66 3.60
C ALA A 96 4.22 28.33 4.76
N THR A 97 5.45 28.84 4.75
CA THR A 97 6.39 28.69 5.89
C THR A 97 6.11 29.68 7.03
N THR A 98 5.24 30.68 6.83
CA THR A 98 4.97 31.74 7.80
C THR A 98 3.50 32.04 8.04
N GLU A 99 2.61 31.79 7.07
CA GLU A 99 1.18 32.13 7.12
C GLU A 99 0.34 30.86 7.32
N PRO A 100 -0.40 30.71 8.44
CA PRO A 100 -1.15 29.50 8.75
C PRO A 100 -2.20 29.10 7.72
N GLU A 101 -2.86 30.07 7.08
CA GLU A 101 -3.86 29.79 6.02
C GLU A 101 -3.18 29.20 4.78
N ALA A 102 -2.10 29.81 4.29
CA ALA A 102 -1.32 29.28 3.17
C ALA A 102 -0.67 27.92 3.50
N ALA A 103 -0.23 27.72 4.75
CA ALA A 103 0.27 26.42 5.20
C ALA A 103 -0.84 25.36 5.21
N GLY A 104 -2.05 25.74 5.63
CA GLY A 104 -3.22 24.87 5.61
C GLY A 104 -3.61 24.44 4.19
N GLU A 105 -3.56 25.35 3.21
CA GLU A 105 -3.84 25.04 1.80
C GLU A 105 -2.80 24.11 1.15
N VAL A 106 -1.54 24.15 1.60
CA VAL A 106 -0.43 23.39 1.00
C VAL A 106 -0.20 22.04 1.70
N ILE A 107 -0.42 21.98 3.01
CA ILE A 107 -0.18 20.78 3.84
C ILE A 107 -1.46 20.02 4.15
N GLY A 108 -2.57 20.75 4.34
CA GLY A 108 -3.88 20.14 4.54
C GLY A 108 -4.46 19.65 3.23
N GLY A 109 -5.55 18.88 3.34
CA GLY A 109 -6.21 18.27 2.21
C GLY A 109 -7.68 18.01 2.52
N ASP A 110 -8.54 18.19 1.50
CA ASP A 110 -9.94 17.76 1.50
C ASP A 110 -10.16 16.65 0.45
N GLU A 111 -9.07 16.03 -0.01
CA GLU A 111 -9.12 14.97 -1.02
C GLU A 111 -9.81 13.72 -0.48
N LEU A 112 -10.57 13.06 -1.35
CA LEU A 112 -11.03 11.71 -1.09
C LEU A 112 -9.85 10.74 -1.22
N ILE A 113 -9.28 10.32 -0.10
CA ILE A 113 -8.29 9.24 -0.05
C ILE A 113 -9.03 7.91 0.15
N PHE A 114 -9.11 7.11 -0.90
CA PHE A 114 -9.67 5.77 -0.85
C PHE A 114 -8.55 4.74 -0.94
N ASP A 115 -8.25 4.09 0.18
CA ASP A 115 -7.26 3.02 0.26
C ASP A 115 -7.90 1.66 -0.05
N VAL A 116 -7.55 1.09 -1.21
CA VAL A 116 -8.16 -0.15 -1.69
C VAL A 116 -7.51 -1.42 -1.14
N GLN A 117 -6.44 -1.32 -0.35
CA GLN A 117 -5.75 -2.48 0.21
C GLN A 117 -5.40 -2.26 1.68
N THR A 118 -6.31 -2.69 2.56
CA THR A 118 -6.07 -2.71 4.00
C THR A 118 -6.37 -4.07 4.64
N HIS A 119 -5.77 -4.32 5.80
CA HIS A 119 -5.80 -5.58 6.53
C HIS A 119 -5.89 -5.33 8.03
N LEU A 120 -6.61 -6.21 8.73
CA LEU A 120 -6.57 -6.34 10.19
C LEU A 120 -6.51 -7.81 10.57
N LEU A 121 -6.06 -8.13 11.78
CA LEU A 121 -6.04 -9.50 12.30
C LEU A 121 -6.70 -9.53 13.67
N GLU A 122 -7.86 -10.17 13.74
CA GLU A 122 -8.61 -10.32 14.98
C GLU A 122 -8.12 -11.53 15.78
N PHE A 123 -6.98 -11.36 16.44
CA PHE A 123 -6.43 -12.40 17.32
C PHE A 123 -7.34 -12.70 18.52
N PRO A 124 -7.46 -13.97 18.95
CA PRO A 124 -8.17 -14.32 20.17
C PRO A 124 -7.45 -13.75 21.39
N ALA A 125 -8.21 -13.42 22.44
CA ALA A 125 -7.65 -12.89 23.69
C ALA A 125 -6.57 -13.83 24.27
N GLY A 126 -5.39 -13.29 24.56
CA GLY A 126 -4.25 -14.04 25.07
C GLY A 126 -3.47 -14.83 24.02
N ALA A 127 -3.66 -14.54 22.72
CA ALA A 127 -2.81 -15.08 21.66
C ALA A 127 -1.32 -14.77 21.96
N PRO A 128 -0.42 -15.75 21.80
CA PRO A 128 1.00 -15.50 22.05
C PRO A 128 1.62 -14.65 20.94
N ALA A 129 2.55 -13.75 21.28
CA ALA A 129 3.25 -12.92 20.30
C ALA A 129 3.90 -13.71 19.14
N SER A 130 4.23 -14.99 19.36
CA SER A 130 4.83 -15.86 18.34
C SER A 130 3.92 -16.19 17.15
N VAL A 131 2.60 -15.95 17.24
CA VAL A 131 1.69 -16.13 16.10
C VAL A 131 1.50 -14.88 15.26
N VAL A 132 2.04 -13.74 15.72
CA VAL A 132 1.93 -12.46 15.03
C VAL A 132 2.95 -12.39 13.90
N PRO A 133 2.56 -11.96 12.69
CA PRO A 133 3.49 -11.72 11.59
C PRO A 133 4.63 -10.78 11.98
N ALA A 134 5.84 -11.03 11.46
CA ALA A 134 7.02 -10.22 11.76
C ALA A 134 7.10 -8.97 10.85
N PHE A 135 6.08 -8.12 10.91
CA PHE A 135 6.05 -6.83 10.24
C PHE A 135 6.25 -5.67 11.22
N PRO A 136 6.67 -4.47 10.75
CA PRO A 136 6.93 -3.32 11.63
C PRO A 136 5.77 -2.96 12.56
N GLN A 137 4.52 -3.21 12.15
CA GLN A 137 3.36 -2.95 13.00
C GLN A 137 3.34 -3.76 14.29
N SER A 138 3.99 -4.91 14.35
CA SER A 138 4.07 -5.73 15.57
C SER A 138 4.78 -5.02 16.73
N ASP A 139 5.53 -3.93 16.44
CA ASP A 139 6.24 -3.11 17.42
C ASP A 139 5.43 -1.89 17.89
N CYS A 140 4.12 -1.81 17.61
CA CYS A 140 3.28 -0.65 17.97
C CYS A 140 3.08 -0.45 19.48
N GLY A 141 3.34 -1.47 20.31
CA GLY A 141 3.07 -1.46 21.75
C GLY A 141 3.65 -2.67 22.48
N GLU A 142 3.24 -2.86 23.74
CA GLU A 142 3.74 -3.95 24.58
C GLU A 142 3.09 -5.32 24.25
N ASP A 143 1.96 -5.32 23.53
CA ASP A 143 1.20 -6.52 23.18
C ASP A 143 1.01 -6.64 21.65
N PRO A 144 1.91 -7.34 20.93
CA PRO A 144 1.92 -7.39 19.47
C PRO A 144 0.61 -7.82 18.79
N PRO A 145 -0.18 -8.78 19.32
CA PRO A 145 -1.50 -9.10 18.77
C PRO A 145 -2.46 -7.90 18.73
N GLU A 146 -2.46 -7.05 19.76
CA GLU A 146 -3.34 -5.87 19.83
C GLU A 146 -3.01 -4.85 18.74
N CYS A 147 -1.78 -4.85 18.22
CA CYS A 147 -1.38 -3.97 17.13
C CYS A 147 -2.16 -4.20 15.83
N TYR A 148 -2.77 -5.38 15.65
CA TYR A 148 -3.48 -5.73 14.41
C TYR A 148 -5.00 -5.75 14.55
N ARG A 149 -5.53 -5.64 15.77
CA ARG A 149 -6.97 -5.80 16.02
C ARG A 149 -7.75 -4.58 15.56
N ARG A 150 -9.06 -4.78 15.36
CA ARG A 150 -9.99 -3.74 14.89
C ARG A 150 -9.85 -2.37 15.56
N PRO A 151 -9.73 -2.22 16.89
CA PRO A 151 -9.63 -0.89 17.50
C PRO A 151 -8.39 -0.12 17.04
N THR A 152 -7.21 -0.75 17.08
CA THR A 152 -5.95 -0.17 16.60
C THR A 152 -6.01 0.11 15.11
N PHE A 153 -6.59 -0.81 14.33
CA PHE A 153 -6.78 -0.64 12.90
C PHE A 153 -7.61 0.60 12.57
N LEU A 154 -8.79 0.76 13.18
CA LEU A 154 -9.68 1.89 12.92
C LEU A 154 -9.07 3.23 13.39
N ASP A 155 -8.31 3.22 14.47
CA ASP A 155 -7.56 4.40 14.95
C ASP A 155 -6.51 4.83 13.93
N LEU A 156 -5.69 3.89 13.45
CA LEU A 156 -4.68 4.18 12.42
C LEU A 156 -5.31 4.65 11.10
N MET A 157 -6.38 4.01 10.64
CA MET A 157 -6.99 4.37 9.37
C MET A 157 -7.72 5.72 9.44
N PHE A 158 -8.50 5.99 10.49
CA PHE A 158 -9.42 7.13 10.48
C PHE A 158 -9.06 8.27 11.44
N LEU A 159 -8.10 8.07 12.36
CA LEU A 159 -7.68 9.09 13.32
C LEU A 159 -6.20 9.48 13.17
N GLU A 160 -5.34 8.56 12.72
CA GLU A 160 -3.92 8.84 12.47
C GLU A 160 -3.56 8.97 10.98
N SER A 161 -4.56 9.08 10.09
CA SER A 161 -4.35 9.31 8.66
C SER A 161 -5.47 10.15 8.05
N ASP A 162 -5.23 10.73 6.86
CA ASP A 162 -6.22 11.46 6.07
C ASP A 162 -7.15 10.53 5.25
N THR A 163 -7.10 9.22 5.50
CA THR A 163 -7.88 8.23 4.76
C THR A 163 -9.38 8.44 4.92
N SER A 164 -10.05 8.62 3.80
CA SER A 164 -11.48 8.87 3.74
C SER A 164 -12.29 7.58 3.71
N ALA A 165 -11.85 6.58 2.95
CA ALA A 165 -12.47 5.26 2.87
C ALA A 165 -11.41 4.17 2.71
N ILE A 166 -11.75 2.95 3.13
CA ILE A 166 -10.87 1.78 3.10
C ILE A 166 -11.58 0.56 2.53
N VAL A 167 -10.79 -0.35 1.98
CA VAL A 167 -11.24 -1.70 1.64
C VAL A 167 -10.49 -2.73 2.49
N LEU A 168 -11.24 -3.53 3.25
CA LEU A 168 -10.74 -4.70 3.94
C LEU A 168 -10.47 -5.81 2.93
N SER A 169 -9.20 -6.07 2.65
CA SER A 169 -8.77 -7.12 1.75
C SER A 169 -8.43 -8.37 2.54
N ALA A 170 -8.99 -9.51 2.14
CA ALA A 170 -8.74 -10.75 2.85
C ALA A 170 -7.31 -11.28 2.63
N ILE A 171 -6.85 -12.13 3.54
CA ILE A 171 -5.55 -12.79 3.45
C ILE A 171 -5.68 -14.28 3.77
N PRO A 172 -4.91 -15.17 3.11
CA PRO A 172 -4.91 -16.59 3.40
C PRO A 172 -4.12 -16.89 4.68
N PHE A 173 -4.65 -16.43 5.81
CA PHE A 173 -4.07 -16.61 7.14
C PHE A 173 -4.78 -17.74 7.90
N PRO A 174 -4.04 -18.61 8.61
CA PRO A 174 -4.66 -19.65 9.43
C PRO A 174 -5.55 -19.08 10.55
N GLY A 175 -6.71 -19.69 10.76
CA GLY A 175 -7.53 -19.43 11.95
C GLY A 175 -8.52 -18.26 11.84
N ASP A 176 -8.97 -17.93 10.62
CA ASP A 176 -10.10 -17.04 10.35
C ASP A 176 -9.97 -15.63 10.96
N LEU A 177 -8.73 -15.14 11.15
CA LEU A 177 -8.44 -13.85 11.78
C LEU A 177 -8.97 -12.64 10.99
N LEU A 178 -9.26 -12.83 9.70
CA LEU A 178 -9.85 -11.84 8.80
C LEU A 178 -10.90 -12.51 7.90
N SER A 179 -11.82 -13.28 8.50
CA SER A 179 -12.92 -13.91 7.78
C SER A 179 -13.94 -12.87 7.27
N SER A 180 -14.84 -13.29 6.39
CA SER A 180 -15.95 -12.44 5.92
C SER A 180 -16.83 -11.94 7.08
N GLU A 181 -17.02 -12.73 8.12
CA GLU A 181 -17.74 -12.33 9.34
C GLU A 181 -16.99 -11.23 10.11
N VAL A 182 -15.66 -11.35 10.25
CA VAL A 182 -14.83 -10.33 10.89
C VAL A 182 -14.90 -9.02 10.10
N MET A 183 -14.85 -9.10 8.76
CA MET A 183 -14.97 -7.92 7.90
C MET A 183 -16.34 -7.27 7.99
N ALA A 184 -17.42 -8.05 7.90
CA ALA A 184 -18.78 -7.54 7.99
C ALA A 184 -19.05 -6.87 9.35
N GLU A 185 -18.52 -7.44 10.43
CA GLU A 185 -18.59 -6.82 11.76
C GLU A 185 -17.76 -5.52 11.83
N THR A 186 -16.60 -5.48 11.17
CA THR A 186 -15.79 -4.25 11.07
C THR A 186 -16.52 -3.16 10.30
N ILE A 187 -17.18 -3.49 9.18
CA ILE A 187 -18.01 -2.56 8.41
C ILE A 187 -19.10 -1.99 9.31
N ARG A 188 -19.87 -2.84 9.99
CA ARG A 188 -20.93 -2.40 10.91
C ARG A 188 -20.43 -1.44 12.00
N ILE A 189 -19.27 -1.75 12.60
CA ILE A 189 -18.65 -0.86 13.60
C ILE A 189 -18.22 0.46 12.96
N GLY A 190 -17.61 0.42 11.77
CA GLY A 190 -17.20 1.61 11.02
C GLY A 190 -18.38 2.51 10.69
N GLU A 191 -19.50 1.93 10.26
CA GLU A 191 -20.76 2.64 9.99
C GLU A 191 -21.30 3.31 11.27
N GLU A 192 -21.31 2.59 12.40
CA GLU A 192 -21.75 3.13 13.70
C GLU A 192 -20.87 4.26 14.23
N LEU A 193 -19.56 4.23 13.96
CA LEU A 193 -18.59 5.22 14.45
C LEU A 193 -18.43 6.43 13.53
N CYS A 194 -18.42 6.20 12.21
CA CYS A 194 -17.94 7.15 11.22
C CYS A 194 -18.94 7.44 10.08
N GLY A 195 -20.10 6.76 10.08
CA GLY A 195 -21.12 6.85 9.03
C GLY A 195 -20.89 5.87 7.87
N ASP A 196 -21.90 5.75 7.02
CA ASP A 196 -21.93 4.79 5.91
C ASP A 196 -20.91 5.11 4.81
N GLY A 197 -20.48 4.08 4.07
CA GLY A 197 -19.68 4.23 2.85
C GLY A 197 -18.18 4.50 3.08
N ARG A 198 -17.65 4.21 4.27
CA ARG A 198 -16.22 4.39 4.59
C ARG A 198 -15.43 3.08 4.66
N VAL A 199 -16.10 1.94 4.85
CA VAL A 199 -15.45 0.63 4.97
C VAL A 199 -16.13 -0.34 4.00
N PHE A 200 -15.34 -0.93 3.12
CA PHE A 200 -15.77 -1.94 2.16
C PHE A 200 -15.01 -3.25 2.38
N MET A 201 -15.44 -4.35 1.76
CA MET A 201 -14.74 -5.63 1.86
C MET A 201 -14.55 -6.31 0.52
N GLN A 202 -13.44 -7.05 0.44
CA GLN A 202 -13.17 -8.02 -0.61
C GLN A 202 -13.03 -9.39 0.04
N ALA A 203 -13.97 -10.28 -0.27
CA ALA A 203 -13.98 -11.58 0.36
C ALA A 203 -12.89 -12.49 -0.21
N GLN A 204 -12.28 -13.27 0.67
CA GLN A 204 -11.31 -14.26 0.25
C GLN A 204 -11.96 -15.34 -0.60
N THR A 205 -11.25 -15.76 -1.63
CA THR A 205 -11.50 -17.05 -2.28
C THR A 205 -10.16 -17.74 -2.49
N ASN A 206 -10.11 -19.05 -2.26
CA ASN A 206 -8.92 -19.88 -2.52
C ASN A 206 -9.26 -20.89 -3.62
N PRO A 207 -9.19 -20.50 -4.92
CA PRO A 207 -9.70 -21.32 -6.02
C PRO A 207 -9.13 -22.73 -6.08
N SER A 208 -7.85 -22.90 -5.75
CA SER A 208 -7.16 -24.19 -5.82
C SER A 208 -7.35 -25.07 -4.57
N ALA A 209 -7.95 -24.56 -3.49
CA ALA A 209 -8.09 -25.29 -2.23
C ALA A 209 -9.14 -26.40 -2.28
N ALA A 210 -10.05 -26.35 -3.25
CA ALA A 210 -11.19 -27.25 -3.37
C ALA A 210 -11.51 -27.56 -4.84
N PRO A 211 -12.26 -28.64 -5.14
CA PRO A 211 -12.77 -28.89 -6.48
C PRO A 211 -13.63 -27.72 -6.98
N VAL A 212 -13.61 -27.46 -8.29
CA VAL A 212 -14.34 -26.34 -8.94
C VAL A 212 -15.82 -26.26 -8.56
N ALA A 213 -16.51 -27.39 -8.40
CA ALA A 213 -17.91 -27.40 -7.97
C ALA A 213 -18.09 -26.77 -6.58
N GLN A 214 -17.22 -27.12 -5.62
CA GLN A 214 -17.24 -26.59 -4.27
C GLN A 214 -16.79 -25.13 -4.23
N LEU A 215 -15.82 -24.74 -5.06
CA LEU A 215 -15.44 -23.34 -5.25
C LEU A 215 -16.65 -22.48 -5.66
N ARG A 216 -17.40 -22.93 -6.67
CA ARG A 216 -18.57 -22.20 -7.18
C ARG A 216 -19.68 -22.05 -6.14
N GLU A 217 -19.94 -23.10 -5.37
CA GLU A 217 -20.88 -23.07 -4.25
C GLU A 217 -20.42 -22.11 -3.14
N SER A 218 -19.14 -22.16 -2.76
CA SER A 218 -18.56 -21.28 -1.74
C SER A 218 -18.64 -19.81 -2.14
N MET A 219 -18.31 -19.47 -3.39
CA MET A 219 -18.45 -18.09 -3.88
C MET A 219 -19.91 -17.64 -3.87
N ALA A 220 -20.83 -18.51 -4.28
CA ALA A 220 -22.26 -18.19 -4.25
C ALA A 220 -22.73 -17.83 -2.83
N GLN A 221 -22.35 -18.66 -1.86
CA GLN A 221 -22.70 -18.46 -0.47
C GLN A 221 -22.13 -17.15 0.07
N VAL A 222 -20.85 -16.87 -0.18
CA VAL A 222 -20.19 -15.64 0.30
C VAL A 222 -20.85 -14.38 -0.30
N ALA A 223 -21.20 -14.40 -1.58
CA ALA A 223 -21.87 -13.27 -2.23
C ALA A 223 -23.32 -13.06 -1.74
N GLU A 224 -23.98 -14.13 -1.28
CA GLU A 224 -25.32 -14.06 -0.68
C GLU A 224 -25.27 -13.55 0.77
N ASP A 225 -24.29 -14.02 1.55
CA ASP A 225 -24.22 -13.80 3.00
C ASP A 225 -23.55 -12.45 3.38
N PHE A 226 -22.72 -11.87 2.50
CA PHE A 226 -21.88 -10.71 2.83
C PHE A 226 -21.92 -9.60 1.77
N PRO A 227 -21.76 -8.31 2.16
CA PRO A 227 -21.77 -7.16 1.25
C PRO A 227 -20.42 -6.99 0.53
N ILE A 228 -20.04 -7.99 -0.26
CA ILE A 228 -18.75 -7.99 -0.96
C ILE A 228 -18.74 -7.00 -2.12
N THR A 229 -17.61 -6.32 -2.32
CA THR A 229 -17.39 -5.40 -3.45
C THR A 229 -16.42 -5.93 -4.48
N ALA A 230 -15.55 -6.88 -4.08
CA ALA A 230 -14.65 -7.58 -4.97
C ALA A 230 -14.29 -8.97 -4.39
N TRP A 231 -13.68 -9.80 -5.22
CA TRP A 231 -13.04 -11.04 -4.80
C TRP A 231 -11.56 -10.80 -4.53
N LYS A 232 -11.03 -11.41 -3.46
CA LYS A 232 -9.60 -11.38 -3.15
C LYS A 232 -8.98 -12.77 -3.28
N VAL A 233 -7.94 -12.89 -4.09
CA VAL A 233 -7.27 -14.18 -4.35
C VAL A 233 -5.75 -14.08 -4.32
N TYR A 234 -5.13 -15.24 -4.02
CA TYR A 234 -3.69 -15.46 -4.03
C TYR A 234 -3.40 -16.70 -4.89
N CYS A 235 -2.59 -16.52 -5.93
CA CYS A 235 -2.19 -17.63 -6.81
C CYS A 235 -1.14 -18.54 -6.17
N HIS A 236 -0.42 -18.05 -5.15
CA HIS A 236 0.73 -18.69 -4.51
C HIS A 236 0.50 -19.04 -3.02
N ALA A 237 -0.74 -18.96 -2.53
CA ALA A 237 -1.09 -19.23 -1.14
C ALA A 237 -2.56 -19.68 -1.00
N GLY A 238 -2.91 -20.29 0.15
CA GLY A 238 -4.29 -20.73 0.44
C GLY A 238 -4.70 -22.07 -0.18
N GLY A 239 -3.83 -22.71 -0.95
CA GLY A 239 -4.01 -24.00 -1.62
C GLY A 239 -2.78 -24.32 -2.49
N PRO A 240 -2.81 -25.36 -3.34
CA PRO A 240 -1.80 -25.56 -4.38
C PRO A 240 -1.65 -24.32 -5.27
N GLY A 241 -0.44 -24.01 -5.73
CA GLY A 241 -0.22 -22.87 -6.63
C GLY A 241 -0.92 -23.05 -7.98
N TRP A 242 -1.46 -21.96 -8.54
CA TRP A 242 -2.28 -21.96 -9.77
C TRP A 242 -2.08 -20.66 -10.57
N PHE A 243 -2.56 -20.61 -11.82
CA PHE A 243 -2.48 -19.44 -12.69
C PHE A 243 -3.86 -18.90 -13.05
N LEU A 244 -3.98 -17.58 -13.17
CA LEU A 244 -5.23 -16.88 -13.43
C LEU A 244 -5.83 -17.22 -14.81
N ASP A 245 -4.98 -17.50 -15.80
CA ASP A 245 -5.35 -17.85 -17.17
C ASP A 245 -5.30 -19.37 -17.47
N ASP A 246 -5.01 -20.19 -16.46
CA ASP A 246 -4.85 -21.65 -16.56
C ASP A 246 -3.85 -22.15 -17.64
N HIS A 247 -2.90 -21.33 -18.10
CA HIS A 247 -2.03 -21.68 -19.23
C HIS A 247 -1.13 -22.92 -19.01
N ASP A 248 -0.80 -23.23 -17.75
CA ASP A 248 0.02 -24.39 -17.39
C ASP A 248 -0.85 -25.62 -17.11
N PRO A 249 -0.81 -26.66 -17.97
CA PRO A 249 -1.63 -27.86 -17.78
C PRO A 249 -1.23 -28.71 -16.57
N ASP A 250 -0.04 -28.50 -16.00
CA ASP A 250 0.42 -29.21 -14.81
C ASP A 250 -0.02 -28.52 -13.51
N ALA A 251 -0.54 -27.29 -13.59
CA ALA A 251 -1.14 -26.57 -12.48
C ALA A 251 -2.65 -26.84 -12.36
N PRO A 252 -3.28 -26.65 -11.18
CA PRO A 252 -4.72 -26.70 -11.03
C PRO A 252 -5.41 -25.77 -12.03
N GLN A 253 -6.37 -26.31 -12.77
CA GLN A 253 -7.15 -25.60 -13.79
C GLN A 253 -8.39 -25.00 -13.12
N VAL A 254 -8.22 -23.83 -12.52
CA VAL A 254 -9.23 -23.18 -11.66
C VAL A 254 -9.43 -21.69 -11.96
N GLY A 255 -8.55 -21.06 -12.72
CA GLY A 255 -8.59 -19.63 -13.01
C GLY A 255 -9.80 -19.21 -13.83
N ASP A 256 -10.01 -19.81 -14.99
CA ASP A 256 -11.18 -19.54 -15.85
C ASP A 256 -12.49 -19.83 -15.10
N ALA A 257 -12.52 -20.93 -14.35
CA ALA A 257 -13.70 -21.30 -13.57
C ALA A 257 -14.03 -20.31 -12.45
N PHE A 258 -13.00 -19.72 -11.81
CA PHE A 258 -13.14 -18.69 -10.81
C PHE A 258 -13.60 -17.36 -11.42
N LEU A 259 -12.94 -16.89 -12.48
CA LEU A 259 -13.27 -15.63 -13.16
C LEU A 259 -14.68 -15.66 -13.74
N THR A 260 -15.03 -16.73 -14.47
CA THR A 260 -16.40 -16.93 -14.98
C THR A 260 -17.42 -16.89 -13.84
N ARG A 261 -17.08 -17.44 -12.66
CA ARG A 261 -18.00 -17.44 -11.52
C ARG A 261 -18.15 -16.05 -10.91
N ALA A 262 -17.12 -15.21 -10.92
CA ALA A 262 -17.21 -13.81 -10.49
C ALA A 262 -18.19 -13.03 -11.39
N GLU A 263 -18.13 -13.23 -12.71
CA GLU A 263 -19.07 -12.65 -13.69
C GLU A 263 -20.50 -13.13 -13.43
N GLU A 264 -20.71 -14.45 -13.27
CA GLU A 264 -22.03 -15.04 -13.00
C GLU A 264 -22.69 -14.52 -11.71
N LEU A 265 -21.89 -14.08 -10.73
CA LEU A 265 -22.35 -13.55 -9.45
C LEU A 265 -22.54 -12.03 -9.44
N ASP A 266 -22.27 -11.34 -10.56
CA ASP A 266 -22.37 -9.88 -10.69
C ASP A 266 -21.48 -9.12 -9.69
N VAL A 267 -20.30 -9.68 -9.39
CA VAL A 267 -19.25 -9.05 -8.59
C VAL A 267 -17.99 -8.98 -9.47
N PRO A 268 -17.91 -8.01 -10.39
CA PRO A 268 -16.99 -8.04 -11.52
C PRO A 268 -15.57 -7.56 -11.18
N VAL A 269 -15.24 -7.36 -9.91
CA VAL A 269 -13.92 -6.90 -9.48
C VAL A 269 -13.16 -8.05 -8.84
N VAL A 270 -11.94 -8.30 -9.32
CA VAL A 270 -11.05 -9.34 -8.81
C VAL A 270 -9.71 -8.72 -8.42
N ALA A 271 -9.44 -8.66 -7.12
CA ALA A 271 -8.14 -8.30 -6.58
C ALA A 271 -7.24 -9.53 -6.47
N VAL A 272 -6.15 -9.56 -7.24
CA VAL A 272 -5.19 -10.66 -7.27
C VAL A 272 -3.83 -10.19 -6.75
N HIS A 273 -3.23 -10.96 -5.85
CA HIS A 273 -1.86 -10.69 -5.40
C HIS A 273 -0.84 -11.20 -6.41
N LYS A 274 -0.12 -10.28 -7.06
CA LYS A 274 1.00 -10.59 -7.99
C LYS A 274 2.21 -9.71 -7.67
N GLY A 275 3.37 -10.32 -7.49
CA GLY A 275 4.54 -9.67 -6.89
C GLY A 275 4.75 -10.09 -5.43
N PHE A 276 5.70 -9.45 -4.77
CA PHE A 276 6.23 -9.77 -3.44
C PHE A 276 6.37 -11.27 -3.19
N THR A 277 6.89 -11.98 -4.18
CA THR A 277 7.13 -13.42 -4.24
C THR A 277 7.66 -14.06 -2.94
N ALA A 278 8.56 -13.37 -2.23
CA ALA A 278 9.19 -13.86 -0.99
C ALA A 278 8.35 -13.61 0.28
N ILE A 279 7.30 -12.80 0.19
CA ILE A 279 6.41 -12.39 1.28
C ILE A 279 5.02 -12.99 0.98
N GLY A 280 4.48 -13.81 1.87
CA GLY A 280 3.19 -14.48 1.66
C GLY A 280 3.24 -15.79 0.85
N GLY A 281 4.38 -16.10 0.22
CA GLY A 281 4.69 -17.40 -0.39
C GLY A 281 4.67 -18.56 0.60
N THR A 282 3.64 -19.39 0.58
CA THR A 282 3.52 -20.58 1.46
C THR A 282 3.63 -21.91 0.71
N VAL A 283 3.61 -21.89 -0.62
CA VAL A 283 3.68 -23.07 -1.49
C VAL A 283 5.09 -23.28 -2.09
N PRO A 284 5.46 -24.51 -2.47
CA PRO A 284 6.60 -24.74 -3.35
C PRO A 284 6.48 -23.91 -4.63
N ASP A 285 7.58 -23.31 -5.08
CA ASP A 285 7.62 -22.47 -6.28
C ASP A 285 6.65 -21.27 -6.24
N ALA A 286 6.39 -20.69 -5.06
CA ALA A 286 5.52 -19.50 -4.91
C ALA A 286 5.80 -18.39 -5.93
N GLN A 287 7.09 -18.15 -6.25
CA GLN A 287 7.54 -17.23 -7.31
C GLN A 287 6.87 -17.43 -8.65
N ARG A 288 6.70 -18.69 -9.03
CA ARG A 288 6.09 -19.07 -10.30
C ARG A 288 4.65 -18.59 -10.38
N PHE A 289 3.91 -18.67 -9.28
CA PHE A 289 2.47 -18.38 -9.26
C PHE A 289 2.17 -16.93 -8.84
N SER A 290 3.10 -16.25 -8.17
CA SER A 290 3.03 -14.81 -7.91
C SER A 290 3.44 -13.96 -9.12
N ASP A 291 4.04 -14.56 -10.16
CA ASP A 291 4.39 -13.85 -11.38
C ASP A 291 3.13 -13.35 -12.12
N PRO A 292 3.11 -12.08 -12.59
CA PRO A 292 1.95 -11.50 -13.26
C PRO A 292 1.80 -11.91 -14.75
N ILE A 293 2.61 -12.84 -15.26
CA ILE A 293 2.60 -13.25 -16.68
C ILE A 293 1.21 -13.66 -17.19
N ASP A 294 0.37 -14.23 -16.34
CA ASP A 294 -0.98 -14.72 -16.60
C ASP A 294 -2.08 -13.64 -16.53
N VAL A 295 -1.78 -12.43 -16.04
CA VAL A 295 -2.77 -11.37 -15.83
C VAL A 295 -3.36 -10.87 -17.16
N GLY A 296 -2.51 -10.50 -18.11
CA GLY A 296 -2.94 -9.98 -19.41
C GLY A 296 -3.83 -10.97 -20.19
N PRO A 297 -3.40 -12.23 -20.37
CA PRO A 297 -4.23 -13.26 -21.00
C PRO A 297 -5.58 -13.47 -20.29
N ALA A 298 -5.59 -13.54 -18.95
CA ALA A 298 -6.84 -13.66 -18.19
C ALA A 298 -7.76 -12.46 -18.40
N ALA A 299 -7.24 -11.23 -18.35
CA ALA A 299 -7.99 -10.01 -18.59
C ALA A 299 -8.58 -9.94 -20.01
N ALA A 300 -7.84 -10.42 -21.01
CA ALA A 300 -8.31 -10.47 -22.39
C ALA A 300 -9.42 -11.51 -22.61
N ALA A 301 -9.40 -12.61 -21.85
CA ALA A 301 -10.45 -13.63 -21.87
C ALA A 301 -11.73 -13.18 -21.15
N HIS A 302 -11.60 -12.34 -20.12
CA HIS A 302 -12.69 -11.82 -19.29
C HIS A 302 -12.78 -10.29 -19.34
N PRO A 303 -13.17 -9.69 -20.49
CA PRO A 303 -13.17 -8.24 -20.67
C PRO A 303 -14.20 -7.50 -19.80
N ASP A 304 -15.19 -8.22 -19.24
CA ASP A 304 -16.23 -7.66 -18.38
C ASP A 304 -15.83 -7.63 -16.89
N LEU A 305 -14.62 -8.13 -16.56
CA LEU A 305 -14.05 -8.07 -15.20
C LEU A 305 -12.97 -7.01 -15.09
N ASP A 306 -12.97 -6.28 -13.98
CA ASP A 306 -11.85 -5.45 -13.55
C ASP A 306 -10.87 -6.27 -12.69
N ILE A 307 -9.65 -6.45 -13.20
CA ILE A 307 -8.58 -7.17 -12.50
C ILE A 307 -7.65 -6.18 -11.81
N VAL A 308 -7.75 -6.09 -10.48
CA VAL A 308 -6.87 -5.26 -9.65
C VAL A 308 -5.65 -6.06 -9.23
N VAL A 309 -4.47 -5.62 -9.66
CA VAL A 309 -3.20 -6.31 -9.43
C VAL A 309 -2.48 -5.67 -8.26
N TYR A 310 -2.58 -6.30 -7.09
CA TYR A 310 -1.91 -5.80 -5.88
C TYR A 310 -0.42 -5.81 -6.04
N HIS A 311 0.19 -4.71 -5.62
CA HIS A 311 1.61 -4.43 -5.73
C HIS A 311 2.10 -4.29 -7.17
N SER A 312 1.22 -4.19 -8.18
CA SER A 312 1.60 -3.94 -9.57
C SER A 312 2.64 -4.93 -10.14
N GLY A 313 2.71 -6.17 -9.63
CA GLY A 313 3.74 -7.13 -10.02
C GLY A 313 5.14 -6.82 -9.49
N PHE A 314 5.30 -5.88 -8.56
CA PHE A 314 6.58 -5.48 -7.98
C PHE A 314 7.18 -6.58 -7.11
N ASP A 315 8.51 -6.67 -7.10
CA ASP A 315 9.27 -7.57 -6.24
C ASP A 315 10.51 -6.86 -5.70
N VAL A 316 10.96 -7.25 -4.50
CA VAL A 316 12.23 -6.74 -3.97
C VAL A 316 13.37 -7.29 -4.81
N GLY A 317 14.02 -6.41 -5.57
CA GLY A 317 14.99 -6.83 -6.58
C GLY A 317 15.87 -5.69 -7.06
N PRO A 318 16.34 -5.75 -8.33
CA PRO A 318 17.06 -4.66 -8.96
C PRO A 318 16.29 -3.34 -8.86
N ALA A 319 17.02 -2.22 -8.88
CA ALA A 319 16.41 -0.91 -8.82
C ALA A 319 15.46 -0.68 -10.01
N GLU A 320 14.32 -0.06 -9.72
CA GLU A 320 13.36 0.32 -10.76
C GLU A 320 13.94 1.43 -11.65
N GLY A 321 13.61 1.36 -12.94
CA GLY A 321 14.15 2.26 -13.95
C GLY A 321 13.20 2.40 -15.15
N PRO A 322 13.69 2.96 -16.27
CA PRO A 322 12.95 2.98 -17.53
C PRO A 322 12.48 1.57 -17.92
N TYR A 323 11.31 1.49 -18.55
CA TYR A 323 10.75 0.22 -18.99
C TYR A 323 11.71 -0.51 -19.95
N GLY A 324 11.95 -1.79 -19.68
CA GLY A 324 12.74 -2.69 -20.51
C GLY A 324 11.95 -3.94 -20.91
N GLU A 325 11.86 -4.20 -22.21
CA GLU A 325 11.13 -5.37 -22.73
C GLU A 325 11.74 -6.69 -22.24
N ASP A 326 13.01 -6.72 -21.87
CA ASP A 326 13.77 -7.87 -21.38
C ASP A 326 13.89 -7.94 -19.85
N HIS A 327 13.41 -6.94 -19.10
CA HIS A 327 13.46 -6.95 -17.63
C HIS A 327 12.51 -7.98 -17.02
N ASP A 328 13.03 -9.00 -16.37
CA ASP A 328 12.28 -10.05 -15.69
C ASP A 328 12.00 -9.73 -14.20
N TYR A 329 11.98 -8.45 -13.85
CA TYR A 329 11.79 -7.97 -12.48
C TYR A 329 10.92 -6.71 -12.43
N GLY A 330 10.49 -6.35 -11.21
CA GLY A 330 9.74 -5.13 -10.98
C GLY A 330 8.39 -5.10 -11.69
N VAL A 331 7.85 -3.90 -11.85
CA VAL A 331 6.54 -3.67 -12.50
C VAL A 331 6.56 -3.95 -14.02
N ASP A 332 7.74 -4.07 -14.62
CA ASP A 332 7.90 -4.33 -16.07
C ASP A 332 7.29 -5.67 -16.49
N ARG A 333 7.27 -6.66 -15.59
CA ARG A 333 6.63 -7.96 -15.84
C ARG A 333 5.12 -7.85 -16.05
N LEU A 334 4.44 -7.11 -15.17
CA LEU A 334 3.01 -6.89 -15.31
C LEU A 334 2.72 -6.09 -16.58
N ILE A 335 3.49 -5.03 -16.85
CA ILE A 335 3.39 -4.23 -18.08
C ILE A 335 3.56 -5.12 -19.31
N ARG A 336 4.54 -6.04 -19.32
CA ARG A 336 4.74 -6.97 -20.42
C ARG A 336 3.53 -7.87 -20.63
N SER A 337 2.98 -8.45 -19.55
CA SER A 337 1.81 -9.32 -19.63
C SER A 337 0.61 -8.62 -20.29
N VAL A 338 0.25 -7.42 -19.81
CA VAL A 338 -0.90 -6.66 -20.36
C VAL A 338 -0.66 -6.21 -21.80
N ARG A 339 0.56 -5.76 -22.12
CA ARG A 339 0.92 -5.34 -23.49
C ARG A 339 0.91 -6.50 -24.47
N ALA A 340 1.43 -7.67 -24.07
CA ALA A 340 1.45 -8.86 -24.91
C ALA A 340 0.03 -9.38 -25.21
N ALA A 341 -0.90 -9.21 -24.26
CA ALA A 341 -2.31 -9.52 -24.44
C ALA A 341 -3.10 -8.45 -25.22
N GLY A 342 -2.47 -7.31 -25.56
CA GLY A 342 -3.10 -6.24 -26.33
C GLY A 342 -4.01 -5.32 -25.52
N ILE A 343 -4.00 -5.41 -24.19
CA ILE A 343 -4.76 -4.51 -23.31
C ILE A 343 -4.16 -3.10 -23.44
N GLN A 344 -5.01 -2.14 -23.78
CA GLN A 344 -4.63 -0.74 -23.92
C GLN A 344 -4.72 -0.02 -22.56
N PRO A 345 -4.03 1.12 -22.38
CA PRO A 345 -4.32 2.04 -21.27
C PRO A 345 -5.82 2.36 -21.22
N GLY A 346 -6.43 2.41 -20.03
CA GLY A 346 -7.89 2.50 -19.89
C GLY A 346 -8.61 1.14 -19.97
N GLY A 347 -7.87 0.03 -20.04
CA GLY A 347 -8.42 -1.32 -20.09
C GLY A 347 -8.95 -1.81 -18.75
N ASN A 348 -9.18 -3.12 -18.63
CA ASN A 348 -9.78 -3.75 -17.47
C ASN A 348 -8.74 -4.33 -16.47
N VAL A 349 -7.52 -3.80 -16.48
CA VAL A 349 -6.46 -4.17 -15.53
C VAL A 349 -6.01 -2.93 -14.79
N HIS A 350 -5.97 -3.01 -13.46
CA HIS A 350 -5.64 -1.90 -12.58
C HIS A 350 -4.35 -2.21 -11.80
N ALA A 351 -3.41 -1.28 -11.83
CA ALA A 351 -2.15 -1.39 -11.11
C ALA A 351 -2.31 -0.75 -9.72
N GLU A 352 -2.32 -1.58 -8.68
CA GLU A 352 -2.43 -1.13 -7.30
C GLU A 352 -1.03 -1.00 -6.67
N LEU A 353 -0.81 0.05 -5.87
CA LEU A 353 0.50 0.36 -5.33
C LEU A 353 0.82 -0.45 -4.05
N GLY A 354 0.02 -0.39 -3.01
CA GLY A 354 0.20 -1.14 -1.77
C GLY A 354 1.63 -1.04 -1.22
N SER A 355 2.18 -2.21 -0.85
CA SER A 355 3.58 -2.34 -0.47
C SER A 355 4.57 -1.82 -1.51
N THR A 356 4.25 -1.75 -2.80
CA THR A 356 5.13 -1.13 -3.82
C THR A 356 5.43 0.32 -3.46
N TRP A 357 4.43 1.09 -3.02
CA TRP A 357 4.66 2.45 -2.57
C TRP A 357 5.52 2.52 -1.30
N ARG A 358 5.26 1.64 -0.33
CA ARG A 358 6.05 1.55 0.92
C ARG A 358 7.56 1.42 0.66
N PHE A 359 7.94 0.66 -0.36
CA PHE A 359 9.34 0.44 -0.74
C PHE A 359 9.91 1.58 -1.58
N LEU A 360 9.09 2.21 -2.42
CA LEU A 360 9.53 3.24 -3.38
C LEU A 360 9.50 4.66 -2.81
N MET A 361 8.63 4.99 -1.84
CA MET A 361 8.47 6.36 -1.34
C MET A 361 9.76 6.97 -0.76
N SER A 362 10.70 6.12 -0.34
CA SER A 362 12.03 6.53 0.14
C SER A 362 13.09 6.68 -0.97
N ARG A 363 12.72 6.40 -2.22
CA ARG A 363 13.58 6.32 -3.41
C ARG A 363 12.92 7.09 -4.58
N PRO A 364 12.95 8.43 -4.55
CA PRO A 364 12.13 9.26 -5.44
C PRO A 364 12.40 9.03 -6.94
N ASP A 365 13.63 8.69 -7.33
CA ASP A 365 13.95 8.40 -8.73
C ASP A 365 13.31 7.07 -9.20
N GLU A 366 13.38 6.01 -8.37
CA GLU A 366 12.69 4.73 -8.64
C GLU A 366 11.17 4.89 -8.62
N ALA A 367 10.63 5.64 -7.66
CA ALA A 367 9.20 5.94 -7.55
C ALA A 367 8.68 6.66 -8.80
N ALA A 368 9.41 7.68 -9.28
CA ALA A 368 9.06 8.41 -10.49
C ALA A 368 9.07 7.51 -11.74
N HIS A 369 10.03 6.58 -11.82
CA HIS A 369 10.05 5.57 -12.88
C HIS A 369 8.84 4.66 -12.83
N VAL A 370 8.49 4.11 -11.67
CA VAL A 370 7.33 3.23 -11.52
C VAL A 370 6.04 3.97 -11.87
N ILE A 371 5.76 5.13 -11.27
CA ILE A 371 4.56 5.91 -11.56
C ILE A 371 4.51 6.30 -13.04
N GLY A 372 5.62 6.77 -13.62
CA GLY A 372 5.68 7.12 -15.05
C GLY A 372 5.39 5.95 -15.98
N LYS A 373 5.91 4.75 -15.66
CA LYS A 373 5.62 3.52 -16.40
C LYS A 373 4.15 3.12 -16.27
N LEU A 374 3.60 3.14 -15.06
CA LEU A 374 2.21 2.79 -14.82
C LEU A 374 1.27 3.75 -15.57
N LEU A 375 1.51 5.07 -15.48
CA LEU A 375 0.72 6.08 -16.22
C LEU A 375 0.78 5.87 -17.73
N THR A 376 1.96 5.48 -18.26
CA THR A 376 2.15 5.25 -19.70
C THR A 376 1.40 4.01 -20.19
N HIS A 377 1.32 2.95 -19.38
CA HIS A 377 0.86 1.64 -19.82
C HIS A 377 -0.53 1.24 -19.33
N PHE A 378 -1.00 1.81 -18.22
CA PHE A 378 -2.33 1.59 -17.66
C PHE A 378 -3.24 2.81 -17.85
N GLY A 379 -2.68 4.02 -17.86
CA GLY A 379 -3.46 5.26 -17.83
C GLY A 379 -3.66 5.77 -16.41
N ASP A 380 -4.14 7.01 -16.30
CA ASP A 380 -4.40 7.71 -15.02
C ASP A 380 -5.61 7.15 -14.26
N GLU A 381 -6.58 6.59 -14.96
CA GLU A 381 -7.80 6.01 -14.36
C GLU A 381 -7.62 4.54 -13.89
N ASN A 382 -6.47 3.91 -14.12
CA ASN A 382 -6.21 2.49 -13.82
C ASN A 382 -5.06 2.28 -12.84
N ILE A 383 -4.70 3.30 -12.07
CA ILE A 383 -3.70 3.21 -11.00
C ILE A 383 -4.42 3.46 -9.68
N LEU A 384 -4.35 2.50 -8.78
CA LEU A 384 -5.09 2.53 -7.52
C LEU A 384 -4.14 2.78 -6.35
N TRP A 385 -4.57 3.68 -5.46
CA TRP A 385 -3.95 3.87 -4.16
C TRP A 385 -4.35 2.73 -3.23
N GLY A 386 -3.35 2.06 -2.68
CA GLY A 386 -3.50 1.26 -1.48
C GLY A 386 -2.21 1.30 -0.69
N THR A 387 -2.30 1.05 0.60
CA THR A 387 -1.15 1.16 1.51
C THR A 387 -0.58 -0.19 1.89
N ASP A 388 -1.40 -1.25 1.77
CA ASP A 388 -1.13 -2.54 2.38
C ASP A 388 -0.96 -2.40 3.91
N SER A 389 -1.59 -1.39 4.51
CA SER A 389 -1.82 -1.34 5.94
C SER A 389 -2.61 -2.58 6.34
N ILE A 390 -2.48 -3.11 7.54
CA ILE A 390 -1.80 -2.54 8.69
C ILE A 390 -0.33 -2.94 8.82
N TRP A 391 0.28 -3.66 7.85
CA TRP A 391 1.63 -4.25 8.03
C TRP A 391 2.70 -3.23 8.46
N TYR A 392 2.59 -2.00 7.98
CA TYR A 392 3.55 -0.94 8.24
C TYR A 392 3.03 0.15 9.19
N GLY A 393 1.82 -0.02 9.72
CA GLY A 393 1.12 0.95 10.57
C GLY A 393 0.13 1.83 9.80
N SER A 394 0.05 3.10 10.21
CA SER A 394 -0.79 4.11 9.54
C SER A 394 -0.38 4.26 8.05
N PRO A 395 -1.34 4.52 7.14
CA PRO A 395 -1.13 4.82 5.73
C PRO A 395 0.00 5.81 5.42
#